data_AF-A0A1I4Q856-F1
#
_entry.id   AF-A0A1I4Q856-F1
#
_cell.length_a   1.000
_cell.length_b   1.000
_cell.length_c   1.000
_cell.angle_alpha   90.00
_cell.angle_beta   90.00
_cell.angle_gamma   90.00
#
_symmetry.space_group_name_H-M   'P 1'
#
loop_
_entity.id
_entity.type
_entity.pdbx_description
1 polymer ?
#
loop_
_entity_poly.entity_id
_entity_poly.type
_entity_poly.pdbx_seq_one_letter_code
_entity_poly.pdbx_strand_id
1 'polypeptide(L)'
;MNKPQLILDIAGVILTNLSPSYWQEIALAAEIPYDYLKVLFKNEVREALWTGRISEEDFWVWLNKHFPIVEPQYARNLIDKHLRQLPAFDHLSSWSQLADIHLLSNHRKEWLT
;
A
#
# COMPACT_ATOMS: atom_id res chain seq x y z
N MET A 1 19.38 31.39 0.27
CA MET A 1 19.63 30.29 -0.68
C MET A 1 18.39 29.41 -0.69
N ASN A 2 17.87 29.02 -1.87
CA ASN A 2 16.76 28.08 -1.92
C ASN A 2 17.24 26.69 -1.51
N LYS A 3 16.47 26.02 -0.67
CA LYS A 3 16.73 24.62 -0.33
C LYS A 3 16.58 23.75 -1.59
N PRO A 4 17.41 22.71 -1.76
CA PRO A 4 17.18 21.69 -2.78
C PRO A 4 15.80 21.05 -2.59
N GLN A 5 15.19 20.64 -3.71
CA GLN A 5 13.90 19.94 -3.72
C GLN A 5 14.18 18.43 -3.77
N LEU A 6 13.82 17.71 -2.71
CA LEU A 6 14.04 16.27 -2.59
C LEU A 6 12.71 15.54 -2.81
N ILE A 7 12.60 14.83 -3.93
CA ILE A 7 11.43 14.01 -4.26
C ILE A 7 11.73 12.56 -3.86
N LEU A 8 10.89 11.97 -3.02
CA LEU A 8 11.03 10.60 -2.53
C LEU A 8 9.81 9.77 -2.92
N ASP A 9 10.05 8.54 -3.38
CA ASP A 9 9.02 7.50 -3.35
C ASP A 9 8.77 7.08 -1.90
N ILE A 10 7.63 6.43 -1.66
CA ILE A 10 7.27 5.89 -0.35
C ILE A 10 7.59 4.40 -0.30
N ALA A 11 7.07 3.61 -1.23
CA ALA A 11 7.16 2.15 -1.19
C ALA A 11 8.56 1.67 -1.61
N GLY A 12 9.22 0.92 -0.73
CA GLY A 12 10.62 0.51 -0.90
C GLY A 12 11.66 1.58 -0.55
N VAL A 13 11.24 2.79 -0.14
CA VAL A 13 12.13 3.89 0.25
C VAL A 13 11.87 4.29 1.71
N ILE A 14 10.68 4.83 2.00
CA ILE A 14 10.28 5.27 3.35
C ILE A 14 9.58 4.15 4.10
N LEU A 15 8.73 3.38 3.42
CA LEU A 15 8.01 2.22 3.94
C LEU A 15 8.34 1.00 3.09
N THR A 16 8.15 -0.21 3.62
CA THR A 16 8.20 -1.43 2.80
C THR A 16 7.16 -1.39 1.69
N ASN A 17 7.38 -2.15 0.62
CA ASN A 17 6.28 -2.48 -0.27
C ASN A 17 5.24 -3.32 0.47
N LEU A 18 3.97 -3.27 0.03
CA LEU A 18 2.97 -4.26 0.46
C LEU A 18 3.48 -5.65 0.04
N SER A 19 3.92 -6.42 1.04
CA SER A 19 4.73 -7.61 0.82
C SER A 19 3.89 -8.74 0.21
N PRO A 20 4.53 -9.73 -0.44
CA PRO A 20 3.86 -10.98 -0.80
C PRO A 20 3.13 -11.64 0.37
N SER A 21 3.64 -11.50 1.60
CA SER A 21 3.02 -12.07 2.80
C SER A 21 1.66 -11.47 3.13
N TYR A 22 1.42 -10.18 2.85
CA TYR A 22 0.09 -9.59 2.97
C TYR A 22 -0.93 -10.36 2.12
N TRP A 23 -0.61 -10.55 0.83
CA TRP A 23 -1.49 -11.21 -0.12
C TRP A 23 -1.65 -12.71 0.17
N GLN A 24 -0.62 -13.36 0.71
CA GLN A 24 -0.71 -14.75 1.16
C GLN A 24 -1.68 -14.91 2.34
N GLU A 25 -1.66 -13.97 3.29
CA GLU A 25 -2.60 -14.01 4.43
C GLU A 25 -4.05 -13.74 4.00
N ILE A 26 -4.27 -12.84 3.03
CA ILE A 26 -5.59 -12.64 2.41
C ILE A 26 -6.05 -13.91 1.68
N ALA A 27 -5.18 -14.53 0.88
CA ALA A 27 -5.51 -15.74 0.15
C ALA A 27 -5.84 -16.91 1.09
N LEU A 28 -5.09 -17.03 2.19
CA LEU A 28 -5.34 -18.02 3.23
C LEU A 28 -6.70 -17.79 3.92
N ALA A 29 -7.01 -16.53 4.28
CA ALA A 29 -8.30 -16.18 4.90
C ALA A 29 -9.49 -16.35 3.94
N ALA A 30 -9.26 -16.17 2.64
CA ALA A 30 -10.24 -16.40 1.59
C ALA A 30 -10.35 -17.88 1.15
N GLU A 31 -9.53 -18.78 1.72
CA GLU A 31 -9.46 -20.20 1.36
C GLU A 31 -9.20 -20.45 -0.15
N ILE A 32 -8.39 -19.60 -0.78
CA ILE A 32 -8.04 -19.70 -2.21
C ILE A 32 -6.54 -19.81 -2.46
N PRO A 33 -6.13 -20.31 -3.64
CA PRO A 33 -4.72 -20.25 -4.05
C PRO A 33 -4.22 -18.81 -4.17
N TYR A 34 -3.03 -18.54 -3.64
CA TYR A 34 -2.37 -17.23 -3.73
C TYR A 34 -2.23 -16.71 -5.18
N ASP A 35 -1.89 -17.60 -6.12
CA ASP A 35 -1.74 -17.21 -7.52
C ASP A 35 -3.07 -16.80 -8.16
N TYR A 36 -4.19 -17.37 -7.71
CA TYR A 36 -5.51 -16.97 -8.16
C TYR A 36 -5.83 -15.52 -7.72
N LEU A 37 -5.60 -15.20 -6.44
CA LEU A 37 -5.76 -13.83 -5.93
C LEU A 37 -4.92 -12.83 -6.70
N LYS A 38 -3.65 -13.16 -6.97
CA LYS A 38 -2.75 -12.28 -7.72
C LYS A 38 -3.23 -11.98 -9.13
N VAL A 39 -3.69 -13.01 -9.85
CA VAL A 39 -4.19 -12.85 -11.23
C VAL A 39 -5.44 -11.98 -11.22
N LEU A 40 -6.36 -12.23 -10.30
CA LEU A 40 -7.60 -11.47 -10.17
C LEU A 40 -7.32 -10.00 -9.85
N PHE A 41 -6.49 -9.73 -8.82
CA PHE A 41 -6.09 -8.38 -8.44
C PHE A 41 -5.42 -7.63 -9.61
N LYS A 42 -4.47 -8.29 -10.29
CA LYS A 42 -3.73 -7.70 -11.41
C LYS A 42 -4.66 -7.29 -12.55
N ASN A 43 -5.65 -8.11 -12.87
CA ASN A 43 -6.49 -7.95 -14.05
C ASN A 43 -7.67 -7.00 -13.81
N GLU A 44 -8.21 -6.95 -12.58
CA GLU A 44 -9.48 -6.27 -12.35
C GLU A 44 -9.34 -4.92 -11.64
N VAL A 45 -8.43 -4.81 -10.67
CA VAL A 45 -8.47 -3.67 -9.73
C VAL A 45 -7.17 -2.91 -9.61
N ARG A 46 -6.01 -3.56 -9.83
CA ARG A 46 -4.68 -2.99 -9.58
C ARG A 46 -4.45 -1.63 -10.25
N GLU A 47 -4.72 -1.54 -11.55
CA GLU A 47 -4.46 -0.30 -12.29
C GLU A 47 -5.39 0.82 -11.82
N ALA A 48 -6.68 0.52 -11.62
CA ALA A 48 -7.66 1.49 -11.16
C ALA A 48 -7.36 2.00 -9.73
N LEU A 49 -6.87 1.11 -8.86
CA LEU A 49 -6.50 1.45 -7.48
C LEU A 49 -5.31 2.41 -7.45
N TRP A 50 -4.22 2.09 -8.17
CA TRP A 50 -2.99 2.89 -8.18
C TRP A 50 -3.11 4.21 -8.94
N THR A 51 -4.01 4.28 -9.92
CA THR A 51 -4.31 5.54 -10.63
C THR A 51 -5.32 6.42 -9.91
N GLY A 52 -5.91 5.94 -8.80
CA GLY A 52 -6.95 6.66 -8.07
C GLY A 52 -8.31 6.68 -8.76
N ARG A 53 -8.51 5.90 -9.83
CA ARG A 53 -9.81 5.78 -10.52
C ARG A 53 -10.88 5.12 -9.66
N ILE A 54 -10.47 4.34 -8.66
CA ILE A 54 -11.36 3.87 -7.60
C ILE A 54 -10.85 4.34 -6.23
N SER A 55 -11.77 4.45 -5.28
CA SER A 55 -11.45 4.75 -3.89
C SER A 55 -10.90 3.53 -3.16
N GLU A 56 -10.38 3.74 -1.96
CA GLU A 56 -10.03 2.65 -1.04
C GLU A 56 -11.28 1.83 -0.65
N GLU A 57 -12.41 2.51 -0.43
CA GLU A 57 -13.69 1.86 -0.12
C GLU A 57 -14.16 0.94 -1.24
N ASP A 58 -14.07 1.39 -2.49
CA ASP A 58 -14.38 0.56 -3.67
C ASP A 58 -13.49 -0.68 -3.76
N PHE A 59 -12.21 -0.55 -3.39
CA PHE A 59 -11.30 -1.70 -3.32
C PHE A 59 -11.76 -2.72 -2.27
N TRP A 60 -12.21 -2.27 -1.10
CA TRP A 60 -12.75 -3.16 -0.08
C TRP A 60 -14.06 -3.81 -0.48
N VAL A 61 -14.94 -3.09 -1.18
CA VAL A 61 -16.15 -3.65 -1.78
C VAL A 61 -15.80 -4.72 -2.82
N TRP A 62 -14.80 -4.46 -3.68
CA TRP A 62 -14.30 -5.45 -4.64
C TRP A 62 -13.78 -6.70 -3.92
N LEU A 63 -12.96 -6.53 -2.88
CA LEU A 63 -12.39 -7.65 -2.13
C LEU A 63 -13.50 -8.51 -1.50
N ASN A 64 -14.48 -7.87 -0.85
CA ASN A 64 -15.60 -8.57 -0.23
C ASN A 64 -16.52 -9.25 -1.26
N LYS A 65 -16.71 -8.65 -2.44
CA LYS A 65 -17.49 -9.27 -3.53
C LYS A 65 -16.88 -10.58 -4.01
N HIS A 66 -15.56 -10.65 -4.14
CA HIS A 66 -14.87 -11.86 -4.57
C HIS A 66 -14.64 -12.85 -3.44
N PHE A 67 -14.41 -12.34 -2.22
CA PHE A 67 -14.10 -13.14 -1.04
C PHE A 67 -14.98 -12.70 0.15
N PRO A 68 -16.27 -13.06 0.17
CA PRO A 68 -17.20 -12.62 1.22
C PRO A 68 -16.80 -13.05 2.64
N ILE A 69 -15.99 -14.11 2.74
CA ILE A 69 -15.46 -14.65 4.00
C ILE A 69 -14.39 -13.72 4.60
N VAL A 70 -13.72 -12.90 3.78
CA VAL A 70 -12.72 -11.94 4.25
C VAL A 70 -13.41 -10.66 4.71
N GLU A 71 -13.38 -10.43 6.02
CA GLU A 71 -13.84 -9.15 6.58
C GLU A 71 -12.93 -8.00 6.12
N PRO A 72 -13.49 -6.89 5.60
CA PRO A 72 -12.69 -5.74 5.19
C PRO A 72 -11.79 -5.18 6.28
N GLN A 73 -12.25 -5.18 7.54
CA GLN A 73 -11.45 -4.68 8.67
C GLN A 73 -10.23 -5.57 8.95
N TYR A 74 -10.37 -6.89 8.80
CA TYR A 74 -9.24 -7.81 8.90
C TYR A 74 -8.19 -7.50 7.82
N ALA A 75 -8.63 -7.32 6.57
CA ALA A 75 -7.74 -6.99 5.46
C ALA A 75 -7.04 -5.63 5.62
N ARG A 76 -7.72 -4.63 6.23
CA ARG A 76 -7.12 -3.34 6.61
C ARG A 76 -6.05 -3.52 7.68
N ASN A 77 -6.34 -4.24 8.76
CA ASN A 77 -5.37 -4.47 9.85
C ASN A 77 -4.10 -5.20 9.36
N LEU A 78 -4.22 -6.02 8.31
CA LEU A 78 -3.06 -6.65 7.68
C LEU A 78 -2.14 -5.65 6.97
N ILE A 79 -2.64 -4.50 6.49
CA ILE A 79 -1.80 -3.46 5.91
C ILE A 79 -0.83 -2.95 6.98
N ASP A 80 -1.32 -2.57 8.16
CA ASP A 80 -0.50 -2.08 9.27
C ASP A 80 0.55 -3.11 9.73
N LYS A 81 0.20 -4.40 9.64
CA LYS A 81 1.11 -5.50 9.97
C LYS A 81 2.29 -5.59 8.99
N HIS A 82 2.05 -5.38 7.70
CA HIS A 82 3.00 -5.66 6.62
C HIS A 82 3.67 -4.41 6.04
N LEU A 83 3.12 -3.23 6.29
CA LEU A 83 3.71 -1.96 5.93
C LEU A 83 4.57 -1.43 7.08
N ARG A 84 5.88 -1.52 6.93
CA ARG A 84 6.86 -1.18 7.98
C ARG A 84 7.74 -0.02 7.53
N GLN A 85 8.15 0.81 8.48
CA GLN A 85 9.12 1.87 8.22
C GLN A 85 10.46 1.28 7.81
N LEU A 86 11.08 1.90 6.81
CA LEU A 86 12.45 1.65 6.39
C LEU A 86 13.38 2.71 6.97
N PRO A 87 14.70 2.48 7.00
CA PRO A 87 15.64 3.41 7.65
C PRO A 87 15.57 4.86 7.16
N ALA A 88 15.14 5.10 5.91
CA ALA A 88 14.98 6.45 5.39
C ALA A 88 13.92 7.27 6.16
N PHE A 89 12.94 6.62 6.80
CA PHE A 89 11.95 7.28 7.64
C PHE A 89 12.61 8.10 8.77
N ASP A 90 13.61 7.51 9.43
CA ASP A 90 14.33 8.14 10.55
C ASP A 90 15.16 9.36 10.12
N HIS A 91 15.46 9.47 8.83
CA HIS A 91 16.22 10.59 8.26
C HIS A 91 15.34 11.75 7.77
N LEU A 92 14.02 11.57 7.65
CA LEU A 92 13.13 12.61 7.13
C LEU A 92 13.21 13.92 7.93
N SER A 93 13.33 13.83 9.25
CA SER A 93 13.43 15.02 10.11
C SER A 93 14.73 15.79 9.93
N SER A 94 15.85 15.13 9.63
CA SER A 94 17.12 15.84 9.40
C SER A 94 17.18 16.36 7.97
N TRP A 95 16.68 15.60 7.00
CA TRP A 95 16.60 16.02 5.60
C TRP A 95 15.69 17.24 5.41
N SER A 96 14.58 17.36 6.13
CA SER A 96 13.68 18.52 6.02
C SER A 96 14.31 19.84 6.48
N GLN A 97 15.35 19.77 7.32
CA GLN A 97 16.15 20.95 7.70
C GLN A 97 16.99 21.45 6.52
N LEU A 98 17.42 20.55 5.63
CA LEU A 98 18.35 20.81 4.53
C LEU A 98 17.68 20.92 3.16
N ALA A 99 16.52 20.30 2.96
CA ALA A 99 15.79 20.20 1.70
C ALA A 99 14.28 20.36 1.90
N ASP A 100 13.57 20.83 0.88
CA ASP A 100 12.10 20.74 0.83
C ASP A 100 11.74 19.34 0.32
N ILE A 101 11.06 18.55 1.17
CA ILE A 101 10.72 17.16 0.86
C ILE A 101 9.34 17.09 0.22
N HIS A 102 9.28 16.42 -0.93
CA HIS A 102 8.06 16.09 -1.64
C HIS A 102 7.94 14.57 -1.74
N LEU A 103 6.77 14.04 -1.41
CA LEU A 103 6.49 12.61 -1.59
C LEU A 103 5.75 12.40 -2.91
N LEU A 104 6.26 11.48 -3.75
CA LEU A 104 5.65 11.10 -5.02
C LEU A 104 5.57 9.58 -5.08
N SER A 105 4.37 9.03 -4.88
CA SER A 105 4.16 7.59 -4.87
C SER A 105 2.79 7.21 -5.42
N ASN A 106 2.68 6.00 -5.97
CA ASN A 106 1.40 5.40 -6.39
C ASN A 106 0.59 4.85 -5.21
N HIS A 107 1.11 5.00 -3.99
CA HIS A 107 0.51 4.45 -2.79
C HIS A 107 -0.81 5.15 -2.44
N ARG A 108 -1.74 4.41 -1.83
CA ARG A 108 -2.96 4.98 -1.27
C ARG A 108 -2.63 5.76 -0.01
N LYS A 109 -3.07 7.02 0.06
CA LYS A 109 -2.84 7.87 1.25
C LYS A 109 -3.47 7.26 2.50
N GLU A 110 -4.59 6.59 2.33
CA GLU A 110 -5.35 5.93 3.38
C GLU A 110 -4.55 4.83 4.09
N TRP A 111 -3.47 4.32 3.47
CA TRP A 111 -2.61 3.27 4.01
C TRP A 111 -1.35 3.80 4.71
N LEU A 112 -1.20 5.13 4.82
CA LEU A 112 -0.03 5.79 5.41
C LEU A 112 -0.29 6.32 6.83
N THR A 113 -1.23 5.72 7.55
CA THR A 113 -1.68 6.18 8.88
C THR A 113 -0.65 6.03 9.98
#